data_AF-A0A3M0G877-F1
#
_entry.id   AF-A0A3M0G877-F1
#
_cell.length_a   1.000
_cell.length_b   1.000
_cell.length_c   1.000
_cell.angle_alpha   90.00
_cell.angle_beta   90.00
_cell.angle_gamma   90.00
#
_symmetry.space_group_name_H-M   'P 1'
#
loop_
_entity.id
_entity.type
_entity.pdbx_description
1 polymer ?
#
loop_
_entity_poly.entity_id
_entity_poly.type
_entity_poly.pdbx_seq_one_letter_code
_entity_poly.pdbx_strand_id
1 'polypeptide(L)' 'MPNEVSVGKPTTRRYSEQEKAAAVRMVRSLRAELGSSQNTVGRVATQLGYGAESVRAWVKQADIDDGV' A
#
# COMPACT_ATOMS: atom_id res chain seq x y z
N MET A 1 0.17 23.39 1.00
CA MET A 1 -0.74 22.26 0.74
C MET A 1 -0.88 21.45 2.03
N PRO A 2 -2.05 21.36 2.67
CA PRO A 2 -2.22 20.52 3.85
C PRO A 2 -3.20 19.36 3.60
N ASN A 3 -2.74 18.12 3.72
CA ASN A 3 -3.57 16.92 3.95
C ASN A 3 -2.62 15.80 4.43
N GLU A 4 -2.83 15.03 5.48
CA GLU A 4 -3.85 14.88 6.50
C GLU A 4 -3.10 14.14 7.63
N VAL A 5 -3.14 14.66 8.85
CA VAL A 5 -2.48 14.01 10.01
C VAL A 5 -3.58 13.34 10.83
N SER A 6 -4.17 12.26 10.31
CA SER A 6 -5.26 11.54 10.99
C SER A 6 -4.77 10.98 12.33
N VAL A 7 -5.37 11.46 13.44
CA VAL A 7 -4.97 11.22 14.83
C VAL A 7 -5.15 9.75 15.25
N GLY A 8 -4.05 9.10 15.63
CA GLY A 8 -3.99 7.72 16.14
C GLY A 8 -2.62 7.44 16.79
N LYS A 9 -2.64 6.79 17.96
CA LYS A 9 -1.54 6.47 18.91
C LYS A 9 -0.08 6.65 18.44
N PRO A 10 0.83 7.21 19.27
CA PRO A 10 2.20 7.61 18.92
C PRO A 10 3.17 6.47 18.55
N THR A 11 2.71 5.21 18.47
CA THR A 11 3.54 4.04 18.13
C THR A 11 3.28 3.45 16.74
N THR A 12 2.31 3.98 15.99
CA THR A 12 2.06 3.54 14.61
C THR A 12 2.59 4.60 13.65
N ARG A 13 3.68 4.27 12.93
CA ARG A 13 4.17 5.07 11.79
C ARG A 13 2.97 5.42 10.90
N ARG A 14 2.61 6.70 10.82
CA ARG A 14 1.49 7.13 9.98
C ARG A 14 1.99 7.31 8.57
N TYR A 15 1.72 6.32 7.72
CA TYR A 15 1.92 6.43 6.29
C TYR A 15 0.94 7.45 5.72
N SER A 16 1.47 8.43 5.01
CA SER A 16 0.68 9.40 4.26
C SER A 16 -0.14 8.71 3.17
N GLU A 17 -1.21 9.36 2.72
CA GLU A 17 -2.03 8.86 1.62
C GLU A 17 -1.21 8.67 0.33
N GLN A 18 -0.22 9.55 0.12
CA GLN A 18 0.70 9.45 -1.01
C GLN A 18 1.59 8.21 -0.93
N GLU A 19 2.11 7.86 0.25
CA GLU A 19 2.90 6.63 0.45
C GLU A 19 2.05 5.38 0.21
N LYS A 20 0.81 5.37 0.71
CA LYS A 20 -0.14 4.27 0.47
C LYS A 20 -0.44 4.12 -1.02
N ALA A 21 -0.75 5.23 -1.70
CA ALA A 21 -1.04 5.23 -3.12
C ALA A 21 0.17 4.77 -3.96
N ALA A 22 1.38 5.17 -3.60
CA ALA A 22 2.61 4.72 -4.26
C ALA A 22 2.82 3.20 -4.10
N ALA A 23 2.64 2.67 -2.90
CA ALA A 23 2.74 1.24 -2.63
C ALA A 23 1.68 0.44 -3.41
N VAL A 24 0.43 0.90 -3.42
CA VAL A 24 -0.67 0.26 -4.17
C VAL A 24 -0.37 0.25 -5.67
N ARG A 25 0.07 1.40 -6.24
CA ARG A 25 0.43 1.49 -7.65
C ARG A 25 1.54 0.51 -8.01
N MET A 26 2.60 0.44 -7.21
CA MET A 26 3.71 -0.48 -7.46
C MET A 26 3.26 -1.95 -7.40
N VAL A 27 2.39 -2.33 -6.45
CA VAL A 27 1.85 -3.70 -6.38
C VAL A 27 1.00 -4.01 -7.62
N ARG A 28 0.14 -3.08 -8.06
CA ARG A 28 -0.70 -3.27 -9.26
C ARG A 28 0.16 -3.43 -10.52
N SER A 29 1.18 -2.59 -10.70
CA SER A 29 2.14 -2.71 -11.82
C SER A 29 2.82 -4.08 -11.83
N LEU A 30 3.38 -4.50 -10.69
CA LEU A 30 4.05 -5.80 -10.60
C LEU A 30 3.10 -6.98 -10.80
N ARG A 31 1.83 -6.88 -10.36
CA ARG A 31 0.82 -7.93 -10.61
C ARG A 31 0.48 -8.03 -12.09
N ALA A 32 0.40 -6.90 -12.80
CA ALA A 32 0.20 -6.87 -14.24
C ALA A 32 1.40 -7.45 -15.02
N GLU A 33 2.63 -7.15 -14.59
CA GLU A 33 3.85 -7.64 -15.24
C GLU A 33 4.11 -9.14 -15.01
N LEU A 34 3.93 -9.63 -13.78
CA LEU A 34 4.22 -11.03 -13.45
C LEU A 34 3.04 -11.98 -13.72
N GLY A 35 1.84 -11.46 -13.95
CA GLY A 35 0.60 -12.24 -14.05
C GLY A 35 0.24 -13.02 -12.77
N SER A 36 0.95 -12.79 -11.67
CA SER A 36 0.77 -13.49 -10.40
C SER A 36 0.66 -12.50 -9.24
N SER A 37 -0.32 -12.76 -8.38
CA SER A 37 -0.59 -12.03 -7.15
C SER A 37 0.23 -12.53 -5.96
N GLN A 38 0.85 -13.71 -6.09
CA GLN A 38 1.62 -14.33 -5.04
C GLN A 38 2.96 -13.59 -4.88
N ASN A 39 3.29 -13.21 -3.65
CA ASN A 39 4.55 -12.55 -3.26
C ASN A 39 4.78 -11.11 -3.78
N THR A 40 3.90 -10.54 -4.60
CA THR A 40 4.01 -9.16 -5.09
C THR A 40 3.99 -8.14 -3.95
N VAL A 41 3.09 -8.34 -3.00
CA VAL A 41 2.94 -7.48 -1.82
C VAL A 41 4.18 -7.54 -0.92
N GLY A 42 4.72 -8.74 -0.70
CA GLY A 42 5.93 -8.94 0.10
C GLY A 42 7.14 -8.24 -0.50
N ARG A 43 7.31 -8.35 -1.83
CA ARG A 43 8.40 -7.68 -2.55
C ARG A 43 8.34 -6.16 -2.42
N VAL A 44 7.16 -5.56 -2.65
CA VAL A 44 6.97 -4.10 -2.50
C VAL A 44 7.19 -3.66 -1.06
N ALA A 45 6.69 -4.43 -0.09
CA ALA A 45 6.89 -4.17 1.32
C ALA A 45 8.39 -4.15 1.70
N THR A 46 9.18 -5.12 1.23
CA THR A 46 10.63 -5.14 1.41
C THR A 46 11.33 -3.97 0.71
N GLN A 47 10.90 -3.61 -0.51
CA GLN A 47 11.49 -2.50 -1.28
C GLN A 47 11.25 -1.12 -0.63
N LEU A 48 10.08 -0.92 -0.01
CA LEU A 48 9.69 0.34 0.62
C LEU A 48 9.95 0.36 2.14
N GLY A 49 10.36 -0.77 2.72
CA GLY A 49 10.55 -0.90 4.18
C GLY A 49 9.24 -0.88 4.98
N TYR A 50 8.15 -1.33 4.38
CA TYR A 50 6.82 -1.40 4.98
C TYR A 50 6.49 -2.82 5.46
N GLY A 51 5.45 -2.93 6.30
CA GLY A 51 4.89 -4.23 6.68
C GLY A 51 4.07 -4.81 5.52
N ALA A 52 4.30 -6.07 5.18
CA ALA A 52 3.57 -6.75 4.10
C ALA A 52 2.04 -6.73 4.31
N GLU A 53 1.59 -6.94 5.55
CA GLU A 53 0.16 -6.88 5.88
C GLU A 53 -0.42 -5.46 5.76
N SER A 54 0.38 -4.41 5.99
CA SER A 54 -0.05 -3.02 5.77
C SER A 54 -0.27 -2.73 4.29
N VAL A 55 0.69 -3.13 3.44
CA VAL A 55 0.58 -2.97 1.98
C VAL A 55 -0.62 -3.77 1.45
N ARG A 56 -0.85 -4.98 1.97
CA ARG A 56 -2.01 -5.81 1.63
C ARG A 56 -3.33 -5.12 1.94
N ALA A 57 -3.44 -4.52 3.13
CA ALA A 57 -4.64 -3.80 3.53
C ALA A 57 -4.91 -2.59 2.63
N TRP A 58 -3.87 -1.84 2.24
CA TRP A 58 -4.03 -0.70 1.34
C TRP A 58 -4.45 -1.11 -0.07
N VAL A 59 -3.87 -2.20 -0.60
CA VAL A 59 -4.27 -2.73 -1.91
C VAL A 59 -5.73 -3.15 -1.89
N LYS A 60 -6.18 -3.85 -0.83
CA LYS A 60 -7.59 -4.22 -0.65
C LYS A 60 -8.50 -2.99 -0.55
N GLN A 61 -8.11 -1.97 0.19
CA GLN A 61 -8.90 -0.75 0.30
C GLN A 61 -8.99 0.00 -1.03
N ALA A 62 -7.91 0.03 -1.80
CA ALA A 62 -7.89 0.66 -3.12
C ALA A 62 -8.69 -0.13 -4.17
N ASP A 63 -8.78 -1.46 -4.03
CA ASP A 63 -9.65 -2.32 -4.83
C ASP A 63 -11.13 -1.94 -4.62
N ILE A 64 -11.53 -1.80 -3.35
CA ILE A 64 -12.87 -1.37 -2.94
C ILE A 64 -13.18 0.05 -3.44
N ASP A 65 -12.22 0.98 -3.34
CA ASP A 65 -12.35 2.37 -3.80
C ASP A 65 -12.50 2.48 -5.33
N ASP A 66 -11.78 1.63 -6.06
CA ASP A 66 -11.78 1.57 -7.53
C ASP A 66 -12.97 0.75 -8.08
N GLY A 67 -13.62 -0.05 -7.22
CA GLY A 67 -14.78 -0.89 -7.57
C GLY A 67 -14.44 -2.14 -8.37
N VAL A 68 -13.20 -2.65 -8.23
CA VAL A 68 -12.73 -3.90 -8.85
C VAL A 68 -12.76 -5.10 -7.90
#